data_AF-A0A9X8ULF0-F1
#
_entry.id   AF-A0A9X8ULF0-F1
#
_cell.length_a   1.000
_cell.length_b   1.000
_cell.length_c   1.000
_cell.angle_alpha   90.00
_cell.angle_beta   90.00
_cell.angle_gamma   90.00
#
_symmetry.space_group_name_H-M   'P 1'
#
loop_
_entity.id
_entity.type
_entity.pdbx_description
1 polymer ?
#
loop_
_entity_poly.entity_id
_entity_poly.type
_entity_poly.pdbx_seq_one_letter_code
_entity_poly.pdbx_strand_id
1 'polypeptide(L)' 'MSVEGQAYDKRPLKAKVSISLDQDIIYEIKNYAVNGRTSFSEYINKVLWEHIQARNEEEKKNQ' A
#
# COMPACT_ATOMS: atom_id res chain seq x y z
N MET A 1 -2.84 -28.28 -21.94
CA MET A 1 -1.96 -28.67 -20.81
C MET A 1 -2.40 -27.88 -19.60
N SER A 2 -3.13 -28.56 -18.71
CA SER A 2 -3.58 -27.99 -17.43
C SER A 2 -2.46 -28.19 -16.42
N VAL A 3 -1.90 -27.12 -15.90
CA VAL A 3 -1.04 -27.20 -14.72
C VAL A 3 -1.96 -27.30 -13.50
N GLU A 4 -1.90 -28.45 -12.84
CA GLU A 4 -2.56 -28.72 -11.58
C GLU A 4 -2.04 -27.77 -10.48
N GLY A 5 -2.94 -27.33 -9.59
CA GLY A 5 -2.53 -27.16 -8.20
C GLY A 5 -2.14 -25.77 -7.69
N GLN A 6 -2.70 -24.67 -8.20
CA GLN A 6 -2.83 -23.47 -7.37
C GLN A 6 -4.28 -23.05 -7.30
N ALA A 7 -4.97 -23.52 -6.26
CA ALA A 7 -6.18 -22.85 -5.79
C ALA A 7 -5.78 -21.39 -5.52
N TYR A 8 -6.36 -20.46 -6.28
CA TYR A 8 -6.29 -19.04 -5.97
C TYR A 8 -6.83 -18.86 -4.56
N ASP A 9 -5.90 -18.68 -3.64
CA ASP A 9 -6.16 -18.46 -2.24
C ASP A 9 -7.01 -17.20 -2.10
N LYS A 10 -8.30 -17.39 -1.78
CA LYS A 10 -9.30 -16.32 -1.64
C LYS A 10 -9.10 -15.48 -0.37
N ARG A 11 -7.96 -15.61 0.32
CA ARG A 11 -7.59 -14.66 1.37
C ARG A 11 -7.56 -13.27 0.73
N PRO A 12 -8.26 -12.26 1.30
CA PRO A 12 -8.24 -10.93 0.74
C PRO A 12 -6.80 -10.45 0.70
N LEU A 13 -6.32 -10.07 -0.48
CA LEU A 13 -4.94 -9.58 -0.71
C LEU A 13 -4.59 -8.35 0.16
N LYS A 14 -5.61 -7.71 0.74
CA LYS A 14 -5.48 -6.54 1.62
C LYS A 14 -6.20 -6.83 2.94
N ALA A 15 -5.49 -6.67 4.06
CA ALA A 15 -6.09 -6.70 5.39
C ALA A 15 -6.71 -5.33 5.73
N LYS A 16 -7.85 -5.32 6.41
CA LYS A 16 -8.48 -4.07 6.87
C LYS A 16 -7.79 -3.61 8.15
N VAL A 17 -7.34 -2.36 8.17
CA VAL A 17 -6.77 -1.69 9.35
C VAL A 17 -7.56 -0.43 9.68
N SER A 18 -7.56 -0.05 10.96
CA SER A 18 -8.09 1.25 11.42
C SER A 18 -6.90 2.10 11.86
N ILE A 19 -6.82 3.32 11.33
CA ILE A 19 -5.76 4.28 11.63
C ILE A 19 -6.40 5.65 11.87
N SER A 20 -5.76 6.46 12.71
CA SER A 20 -6.10 7.87 12.89
C SER A 20 -5.06 8.72 12.17
N LEU A 21 -5.52 9.71 11.42
CA LEU A 21 -4.70 10.66 10.66
C LEU A 21 -5.25 12.06 10.91
N ASP A 22 -4.38 13.06 10.90
CA ASP A 22 -4.79 14.45 11.02
C ASP A 22 -5.68 14.88 9.84
N GLN A 23 -6.57 15.82 10.09
CA GLN A 23 -7.62 16.20 9.14
C GLN A 23 -7.07 16.81 7.85
N ASP A 24 -5.98 17.58 7.96
CA ASP A 24 -5.22 18.14 6.85
C ASP A 24 -4.50 17.07 6.04
N ILE A 25 -3.90 16.07 6.70
CA ILE A 25 -3.30 14.91 6.05
C ILE A 25 -4.36 14.15 5.22
N ILE A 26 -5.54 13.91 5.79
CA ILE A 26 -6.65 13.25 5.07
C ILE A 26 -7.05 14.05 3.83
N TYR A 27 -7.08 15.38 3.92
CA TYR A 27 -7.43 16.25 2.80
C TYR A 27 -6.41 16.15 1.65
N GLU A 28 -5.12 16.25 1.97
CA GLU A 28 -4.06 16.16 0.96
C GLU A 28 -4.00 14.78 0.31
N ILE A 29 -4.10 13.70 1.08
CA ILE A 29 -4.13 12.33 0.53
C ILE A 29 -5.31 12.14 -0.41
N LYS A 30 -6.50 12.69 -0.10
CA LYS A 30 -7.65 12.65 -1.02
C LYS A 30 -7.35 13.36 -2.33
N ASN A 31 -6.73 14.55 -2.28
CA ASN A 31 -6.35 15.30 -3.48
C ASN A 31 -5.36 14.52 -4.35
N TYR A 32 -4.33 13.93 -3.74
CA TYR A 32 -3.35 13.12 -4.47
C TYR A 32 -3.97 11.86 -5.09
N ALA A 33 -4.88 11.19 -4.37
CA ALA A 33 -5.58 10.03 -4.87
C ALA A 33 -6.44 10.37 -6.10
N VAL A 34 -7.22 11.47 -6.04
CA VAL A 34 -8.05 11.95 -7.15
C VAL A 34 -7.18 12.32 -8.36
N ASN A 35 -6.12 13.10 -8.15
CA ASN A 35 -5.21 13.52 -9.22
C ASN A 35 -4.50 12.32 -9.87
N GLY A 36 -4.16 11.30 -9.06
CA GLY A 36 -3.55 10.05 -9.53
C GLY A 36 -4.54 9.01 -10.07
N ARG A 37 -5.84 9.31 -10.13
CA ARG A 37 -6.92 8.37 -10.52
C ARG A 37 -6.89 7.06 -9.72
N THR A 38 -6.52 7.14 -8.45
CA THR A 38 -6.45 6.00 -7.54
C THR A 38 -7.36 6.22 -6.34
N SER A 39 -7.66 5.15 -5.59
CA SER A 39 -8.44 5.26 -4.36
C SER A 39 -7.59 5.76 -3.20
N PHE A 40 -8.22 6.37 -2.20
CA PHE A 40 -7.56 6.82 -0.96
C PHE A 40 -6.73 5.69 -0.32
N SER A 41 -7.32 4.51 -0.16
CA SER A 41 -6.65 3.35 0.42
C SER A 41 -5.47 2.85 -0.43
N GLU A 42 -5.59 2.94 -1.76
CA GLU A 42 -4.53 2.49 -2.66
C GLU A 42 -3.37 3.47 -2.72
N TYR A 43 -3.64 4.77 -2.67
CA TYR A 43 -2.60 5.79 -2.50
C TYR A 43 -1.83 5.60 -1.20
N ILE A 44 -2.52 5.43 -0.06
CA ILE A 44 -1.89 5.15 1.23
C ILE A 44 -1.03 3.89 1.15
N ASN A 45 -1.56 2.81 0.58
CA ASN A 45 -0.83 1.56 0.45
C ASN A 45 0.45 1.71 -0.38
N LYS A 46 0.39 2.47 -1.48
CA LYS A 46 1.55 2.78 -2.31
C LYS A 46 2.62 3.54 -1.52
N VAL A 47 2.25 4.64 -0.85
CA VAL A 47 3.19 5.48 -0.09
C VAL A 47 3.85 4.68 1.05
N LEU A 48 3.07 3.88 1.77
CA LEU A 48 3.62 3.02 2.84
C LEU A 48 4.58 1.98 2.28
N TRP A 49 4.27 1.37 1.13
CA TRP A 49 5.15 0.40 0.49
C TRP A 49 6.47 1.06 0.06
N GLU A 50 6.42 2.22 -0.58
CA GLU A 50 7.61 2.98 -0.99
C GLU A 50 8.48 3.35 0.23
N HIS A 51 7.84 3.81 1.31
CA HIS A 51 8.54 4.11 2.57
C HIS A 51 9.25 2.87 3.15
N ILE A 52 8.58 1.72 3.19
CA ILE A 52 9.17 0.47 3.69
C ILE A 52 10.35 0.03 2.82
N GLN A 53 10.24 0.13 1.48
CA GLN A 53 11.35 -0.24 0.59
C GLN A 53 12.56 0.67 0.80
N ALA A 54 12.36 1.98 0.89
CA ALA A 54 13.44 2.93 1.15
C ALA A 54 14.18 2.61 2.45
N ARG A 55 13.44 2.33 3.53
CA ARG A 55 14.00 1.93 4.83
C ARG A 55 14.81 0.63 4.75
N ASN A 56 14.30 -0.38 4.05
CA ASN A 56 15.01 -1.66 3.86
C ASN A 56 16.30 -1.47 3.04
N GLU A 57 16.31 -0.56 2.06
CA GLU A 57 17.50 -0.24 1.28
C GLU A 57 18.56 0.50 2.10
N GLU A 58 18.14 1.44 2.97
CA GLU A 58 19.03 2.11 3.92
C GLU A 58 19.69 1.11 4.88
N GLU A 59 18.91 0.16 5.42
CA GLU A 59 19.43 -0.87 6.32
C GLU A 59 20.47 -1.78 5.65
N LYS A 60 20.27 -2.13 4.37
CA LYS A 60 21.24 -2.92 3.59
C LYS A 60 22.53 -2.17 3.28
N LYS A 61 22.50 -0.84 3.18
CA LYS A 61 23.70 -0.02 2.94
C LYS A 61 24.55 0.17 4.20
N ASN A 62 23.92 0.02 5.37
CA ASN A 62 24.54 0.21 6.67
C ASN A 62 25.01 -1.12 7.31
N GLN A 63 24.86 -2.25 6.59
CA GLN A 63 25.41 -3.57 6.93
C GLN A 63 26.58 -3.90 6.00
#